data_AF-A0A139PBQ1-F1
#
_entry.id   AF-A0A139PBQ1-F1
#
_cell.length_a   1.000
_cell.length_b   1.000
_cell.length_c   1.000
_cell.angle_alpha   90.00
_cell.angle_beta   90.00
_cell.angle_gamma   90.00
#
_symmetry.space_group_name_H-M   'P 1'
#
loop_
_entity.id
_entity.type
_entity.pdbx_description
1 polymer ?
#
loop_
_entity_poly.entity_id
_entity_poly.type
_entity_poly.pdbx_seq_one_letter_code
_entity_poly.pdbx_strand_id
1 'polypeptide(L)'
;MAQRKDKSQAMREKILNTATQLFIQKGSEKTSMQDIAQTAGISKGAIYHHFKSKDEIVLAVMRSRQELMEEEMKQWLKATENLTGREQLQTILKSNLESQTARAIDGIVDEYEQDAGFILTMMRDNLRIGAPLVSDIIKKGMADGSIQTQYPDQAAEVFLLLVNFWMNETVLESDPEKMPERFHFLQFMMTSVGMDIFNDELMQLFSRKNKA
;
A
#
# COMPACT_ATOMS: atom_id res chain seq x y z
N MET A 1 -34.61 11.21 -10.94
CA MET A 1 -33.17 11.60 -10.94
C MET A 1 -32.29 10.59 -10.20
N ALA A 2 -32.74 9.99 -9.09
CA ALA A 2 -31.98 8.97 -8.33
C ALA A 2 -31.50 7.77 -9.18
N GLN A 3 -32.38 7.18 -9.99
CA GLN A 3 -32.08 5.96 -10.77
C GLN A 3 -31.01 6.14 -11.87
N ARG A 4 -30.81 7.37 -12.38
CA ARG A 4 -29.71 7.67 -13.33
C ARG A 4 -28.38 7.85 -12.61
N LYS A 5 -28.41 8.37 -11.38
CA LYS A 5 -27.22 8.60 -10.55
C LYS A 5 -26.63 7.26 -10.08
N ASP A 6 -27.48 6.33 -9.65
CA ASP A 6 -27.07 4.96 -9.28
C ASP A 6 -26.42 4.20 -10.44
N LYS A 7 -27.01 4.29 -11.65
CA LYS A 7 -26.42 3.65 -12.84
C LYS A 7 -25.07 4.24 -13.23
N SER A 8 -24.91 5.56 -13.11
CA SER A 8 -23.65 6.25 -13.37
C SER A 8 -22.58 5.86 -12.36
N GLN A 9 -22.95 5.73 -11.08
CA GLN A 9 -22.04 5.30 -10.02
C GLN A 9 -21.61 3.85 -10.20
N ALA A 10 -22.56 2.93 -10.44
CA ALA A 10 -22.27 1.53 -10.71
C ALA A 10 -21.35 1.36 -11.94
N MET A 11 -21.52 2.20 -12.97
CA MET A 11 -20.62 2.20 -14.13
C MET A 11 -19.21 2.67 -13.76
N ARG A 12 -19.09 3.73 -12.94
CA ARG A 12 -17.81 4.21 -12.45
C ARG A 12 -17.09 3.13 -11.64
N GLU A 13 -17.79 2.47 -10.72
CA GLU A 13 -17.24 1.36 -9.93
C GLU A 13 -16.80 0.20 -10.82
N LYS A 14 -17.59 -0.15 -11.85
CA LYS A 14 -17.20 -1.17 -12.84
C LYS A 14 -15.89 -0.81 -13.54
N ILE A 15 -15.73 0.44 -14.00
CA ILE A 15 -14.50 0.92 -14.64
C ILE A 15 -13.32 0.80 -13.68
N LEU A 16 -13.47 1.23 -12.42
CA LEU A 16 -12.41 1.16 -11.41
C LEU A 16 -12.01 -0.28 -11.07
N ASN A 17 -12.97 -1.18 -10.95
CA ASN A 17 -12.71 -2.60 -10.69
C ASN A 17 -11.98 -3.25 -11.87
N THR A 18 -12.41 -2.97 -13.11
CA THR A 18 -11.72 -3.45 -14.31
C THR A 18 -10.29 -2.89 -14.41
N ALA A 19 -10.11 -1.59 -14.17
CA ALA A 19 -8.78 -0.97 -14.18
C ALA A 19 -7.87 -1.60 -13.14
N THR A 20 -8.35 -1.78 -11.91
CA THR A 20 -7.61 -2.46 -10.82
C THR A 20 -7.16 -3.86 -11.23
N GLN A 21 -8.05 -4.65 -11.84
CA GLN A 21 -7.71 -6.00 -12.31
C GLN A 21 -6.63 -5.97 -13.40
N LEU A 22 -6.73 -5.06 -14.36
CA LEU A 22 -5.74 -4.92 -15.42
C LEU A 22 -4.38 -4.46 -14.89
N PHE A 23 -4.38 -3.52 -13.93
CA PHE A 23 -3.15 -3.06 -13.29
C PHE A 23 -2.46 -4.20 -12.53
N ILE A 24 -3.21 -5.04 -11.81
CA ILE A 24 -2.66 -6.24 -11.14
C ILE A 24 -2.12 -7.25 -12.16
N GLN A 25 -2.82 -7.46 -13.27
CA GLN A 25 -2.45 -8.50 -14.24
C GLN A 25 -1.26 -8.14 -15.13
N LYS A 26 -1.15 -6.87 -15.55
CA LYS A 26 -0.14 -6.46 -16.55
C LYS A 26 0.53 -5.12 -16.30
N GLY A 27 0.24 -4.45 -15.18
CA GLY A 27 0.77 -3.13 -14.85
C GLY A 27 -0.05 -1.97 -15.43
N SER A 28 0.01 -0.80 -14.77
CA SER A 28 -0.68 0.43 -15.19
C SER A 28 -0.08 1.08 -16.43
N GLU A 29 1.24 0.99 -16.60
CA GLU A 29 1.96 1.52 -17.76
C GLU A 29 1.44 0.86 -19.05
N LYS A 30 1.27 -0.46 -19.04
CA LYS A 30 0.81 -1.29 -20.18
C LYS A 30 -0.73 -1.35 -20.33
N THR A 31 -1.46 -0.56 -19.55
CA THR A 31 -2.93 -0.54 -19.56
C THR A 31 -3.44 0.77 -20.14
N SER A 32 -4.13 0.71 -21.28
CA SER A 32 -4.71 1.88 -21.92
C SER A 32 -6.18 2.12 -21.50
N MET A 33 -6.68 3.34 -21.72
CA MET A 33 -8.12 3.64 -21.62
C MET A 33 -8.98 2.72 -22.49
N GLN A 34 -8.45 2.30 -23.64
CA GLN A 34 -9.15 1.41 -24.57
C GLN A 34 -9.21 -0.02 -24.03
N ASP A 35 -8.14 -0.51 -23.41
CA ASP A 35 -8.11 -1.82 -22.78
C ASP A 35 -9.16 -1.90 -21.66
N ILE A 36 -9.21 -0.86 -20.81
CA ILE A 36 -10.18 -0.78 -19.72
C ILE A 36 -11.60 -0.79 -20.27
N ALA A 37 -11.89 0.01 -21.31
CA ALA A 37 -13.21 0.06 -21.93
C ALA A 37 -13.62 -1.30 -22.53
N GLN A 38 -12.70 -1.94 -23.26
CA GLN A 38 -12.94 -3.22 -23.90
C GLN A 38 -13.20 -4.32 -22.87
N THR A 39 -12.36 -4.43 -21.84
CA THR A 39 -12.51 -5.43 -20.77
C THR A 39 -13.75 -5.16 -19.92
N ALA A 40 -14.11 -3.90 -19.69
CA ALA A 40 -15.35 -3.54 -19.01
C ALA A 40 -16.60 -3.75 -19.89
N GLY A 41 -16.44 -4.07 -21.17
CA GLY A 41 -17.56 -4.25 -22.11
C GLY A 41 -18.35 -2.96 -22.33
N ILE A 42 -17.68 -1.81 -22.38
CA ILE A 42 -18.28 -0.49 -22.59
C ILE A 42 -17.69 0.20 -23.82
N SER A 43 -18.42 1.17 -24.36
CA SER A 43 -17.92 1.95 -25.50
C SER A 43 -16.81 2.91 -25.08
N LYS A 44 -15.97 3.30 -26.05
CA LYS A 44 -14.97 4.38 -25.87
C LYS A 44 -15.63 5.66 -25.35
N GLY A 45 -16.79 6.05 -25.89
CA GLY A 45 -17.51 7.22 -25.42
C GLY A 45 -17.96 7.12 -23.95
N ALA A 46 -18.35 5.92 -23.50
CA ALA A 46 -18.78 5.70 -22.11
C ALA A 46 -17.64 5.87 -21.12
N ILE A 47 -16.43 5.36 -21.40
CA ILE A 47 -15.29 5.56 -20.49
C ILE A 47 -14.89 7.04 -20.40
N TYR A 48 -14.84 7.75 -21.54
CA TYR A 48 -14.51 9.18 -21.58
C TYR A 48 -15.57 10.08 -20.95
N HIS A 49 -16.80 9.58 -20.78
CA HIS A 49 -17.84 10.28 -20.00
C HIS A 49 -17.53 10.27 -18.50
N HIS A 50 -16.88 9.22 -17.99
CA HIS A 50 -16.58 9.05 -16.57
C HIS A 50 -15.16 9.48 -16.17
N PHE A 51 -14.21 9.37 -17.08
CA PHE A 51 -12.80 9.69 -16.84
C PHE A 51 -12.18 10.31 -18.08
N LYS A 52 -11.53 11.45 -17.92
CA LYS A 52 -10.92 12.18 -19.04
C LYS A 52 -9.56 11.61 -19.45
N SER A 53 -8.87 10.95 -18.53
CA SER A 53 -7.53 10.40 -18.74
C SER A 53 -7.29 9.12 -17.93
N LYS A 54 -6.20 8.42 -18.25
CA LYS A 54 -5.70 7.29 -17.47
C LYS A 54 -5.32 7.74 -16.06
N ASP A 55 -4.69 8.91 -15.92
CA ASP A 55 -4.26 9.45 -14.62
C ASP A 55 -5.45 9.67 -13.67
N GLU A 56 -6.59 10.13 -14.20
CA GLU A 56 -7.81 10.27 -13.40
C GLU A 56 -8.32 8.91 -12.90
N ILE A 57 -8.17 7.85 -13.71
CA ILE A 57 -8.47 6.47 -13.29
C ILE A 57 -7.47 6.00 -12.24
N VAL A 58 -6.17 6.22 -12.44
CA VAL A 58 -5.12 5.81 -11.49
C VAL A 58 -5.36 6.42 -10.11
N LEU A 59 -5.58 7.74 -10.05
CA LEU A 59 -5.88 8.44 -8.79
C LEU A 59 -7.16 7.90 -8.13
N ALA A 60 -8.19 7.63 -8.91
CA ALA A 60 -9.45 7.10 -8.39
C ALA A 60 -9.33 5.63 -7.94
N VAL A 61 -8.51 4.82 -8.62
CA VAL A 61 -8.16 3.46 -8.21
C VAL A 61 -7.40 3.53 -6.89
N MET A 62 -6.38 4.37 -6.77
CA MET A 62 -5.62 4.52 -5.52
C MET A 62 -6.51 4.90 -4.35
N ARG A 63 -7.40 5.88 -4.52
CA ARG A 63 -8.36 6.27 -3.47
C ARG A 63 -9.30 5.13 -3.09
N SER A 64 -9.90 4.46 -4.09
CA SER A 64 -10.79 3.31 -3.86
C SER A 64 -10.07 2.17 -3.13
N ARG A 65 -8.80 1.92 -3.47
CA ARG A 65 -7.97 0.91 -2.80
C ARG A 65 -7.65 1.28 -1.36
N GLN A 66 -7.38 2.55 -1.06
CA GLN A 66 -7.17 3.00 0.32
C GLN A 66 -8.42 2.75 1.19
N GLU A 67 -9.61 3.11 0.69
CA GLU A 67 -10.88 2.88 1.40
C GLU A 67 -11.14 1.39 1.64
N LEU A 68 -10.90 0.54 0.63
CA LEU A 68 -11.04 -0.90 0.77
C LEU A 68 -10.03 -1.49 1.77
N MET A 69 -8.78 -1.04 1.70
CA MET A 69 -7.70 -1.51 2.57
C MET A 69 -7.96 -1.15 4.03
N GLU A 70 -8.55 0.01 4.31
CA GLU A 70 -8.94 0.38 5.68
C GLU A 70 -9.96 -0.60 6.27
N GLU A 71 -10.98 -0.97 5.51
CA GLU A 71 -12.01 -1.92 5.94
C GLU A 71 -11.46 -3.34 6.07
N GLU A 72 -10.68 -3.80 5.09
CA GLU A 72 -9.97 -5.09 5.13
C GLU A 72 -9.05 -5.16 6.35
N MET A 73 -8.32 -4.09 6.66
CA MET A 73 -7.44 -4.02 7.83
C MET A 73 -8.23 -4.12 9.13
N LYS A 74 -9.37 -3.43 9.27
CA LYS A 74 -10.23 -3.53 10.46
C LYS A 74 -10.76 -4.95 10.67
N GLN A 75 -11.14 -5.63 9.60
CA GLN A 75 -11.60 -7.01 9.68
C GLN A 75 -10.45 -7.96 10.03
N TRP A 76 -9.28 -7.75 9.43
CA TRP A 76 -8.08 -8.51 9.71
C TRP A 76 -7.60 -8.35 11.16
N LEU A 77 -7.65 -7.13 11.71
CA LEU A 77 -7.31 -6.85 13.11
C LEU A 77 -8.21 -7.62 14.08
N LYS A 78 -9.51 -7.73 13.77
CA LYS A 78 -10.44 -8.57 14.55
C LYS A 78 -10.12 -10.05 14.42
N ALA A 79 -9.84 -10.51 13.20
CA ALA A 79 -9.54 -11.91 12.93
C ALA A 79 -8.20 -12.38 13.55
N THR A 80 -7.32 -11.44 13.92
CA THR A 80 -5.99 -11.69 14.48
C THR A 80 -5.84 -11.20 15.92
N GLU A 81 -6.95 -11.00 16.63
CA GLU A 81 -6.97 -10.48 18.00
C GLU A 81 -6.14 -11.35 18.98
N ASN A 82 -5.99 -12.64 18.67
CA ASN A 82 -5.26 -13.63 19.45
C ASN A 82 -3.74 -13.57 19.31
N LEU A 83 -3.23 -12.91 18.26
CA LEU A 83 -1.79 -12.70 18.07
C LEU A 83 -1.30 -11.62 19.04
N THR A 84 -0.01 -11.54 19.31
CA THR A 84 0.60 -10.37 19.96
C THR A 84 0.68 -9.18 18.99
N GLY A 85 0.85 -7.96 19.51
CA GLY A 85 1.03 -6.77 18.66
C GLY A 85 2.23 -6.90 17.71
N ARG A 86 3.35 -7.48 18.20
CA ARG A 86 4.51 -7.79 17.35
C ARG A 86 4.17 -8.75 16.20
N GLU A 87 3.51 -9.86 16.50
CA GLU A 87 3.11 -10.87 15.50
C GLU A 87 2.13 -10.28 14.47
N GLN A 88 1.26 -9.36 14.88
CA GLN A 88 0.38 -8.64 13.95
C GLN A 88 1.19 -7.79 12.96
N LEU A 89 2.15 -6.99 13.43
CA LEU A 89 3.02 -6.20 12.53
C LEU A 89 3.83 -7.09 11.58
N GLN A 90 4.36 -8.21 12.08
CA GLN A 90 5.09 -9.19 11.26
C GLN A 90 4.19 -9.79 10.16
N THR A 91 2.96 -10.13 10.50
CA THR A 91 2.00 -10.72 9.54
C THR A 91 1.59 -9.71 8.48
N ILE A 92 1.40 -8.43 8.84
CA ILE A 92 1.11 -7.36 7.87
C ILE A 92 2.28 -7.20 6.89
N LEU A 93 3.52 -7.11 7.40
CA LEU A 93 4.72 -6.98 6.56
C LEU A 93 4.85 -8.16 5.60
N LYS A 94 4.73 -9.39 6.11
CA LYS A 94 4.77 -10.61 5.29
C LYS A 94 3.70 -10.58 4.19
N SER A 95 2.46 -10.28 4.56
CA SER A 95 1.34 -10.23 3.62
C SER A 95 1.55 -9.18 2.53
N ASN A 96 2.14 -8.03 2.89
CA ASN A 96 2.46 -6.98 1.94
C ASN A 96 3.53 -7.42 0.93
N LEU A 97 4.62 -8.04 1.39
CA LEU A 97 5.70 -8.54 0.53
C LEU A 97 5.24 -9.59 -0.49
N GLU A 98 4.27 -10.40 -0.11
CA GLU A 98 3.73 -11.48 -0.96
C GLU A 98 2.60 -11.01 -1.89
N SER A 99 2.01 -9.83 -1.63
CA SER A 99 0.80 -9.35 -2.30
C SER A 99 1.03 -8.88 -3.74
N GLN A 100 0.25 -9.45 -4.66
CA GLN A 100 0.18 -8.97 -6.06
C GLN A 100 -0.43 -7.57 -6.16
N THR A 101 -1.35 -7.22 -5.25
CA THR A 101 -1.89 -5.85 -5.19
C THR A 101 -0.79 -4.88 -4.81
N ALA A 102 0.02 -5.20 -3.80
CA ALA A 102 1.12 -4.33 -3.39
C ALA A 102 2.09 -4.09 -4.54
N ARG A 103 2.46 -5.14 -5.29
CA ARG A 103 3.28 -5.01 -6.51
C ARG A 103 2.66 -4.12 -7.58
N ALA A 104 1.33 -4.19 -7.77
CA ALA A 104 0.64 -3.33 -8.73
C ALA A 104 0.65 -1.86 -8.29
N ILE A 105 0.57 -1.60 -6.98
CA ILE A 105 0.71 -0.26 -6.41
C ILE A 105 2.16 0.22 -6.58
N ASP A 106 3.15 -0.63 -6.30
CA ASP A 106 4.57 -0.32 -6.49
C ASP A 106 4.83 0.11 -7.95
N GLY A 107 4.34 -0.65 -8.93
CA GLY A 107 4.48 -0.27 -10.34
C GLY A 107 3.76 1.03 -10.74
N ILE A 108 2.71 1.41 -10.03
CA ILE A 108 2.07 2.74 -10.20
C ILE A 108 2.94 3.81 -9.55
N VAL A 109 3.51 3.58 -8.36
CA VAL A 109 4.44 4.51 -7.74
C VAL A 109 5.65 4.75 -8.65
N ASP A 110 6.17 3.70 -9.28
CA ASP A 110 7.28 3.79 -10.22
C ASP A 110 6.89 4.61 -11.47
N GLU A 111 5.70 4.40 -12.03
CA GLU A 111 5.21 5.16 -13.19
C GLU A 111 5.06 6.67 -12.89
N TYR A 112 4.80 7.05 -11.64
CA TYR A 112 4.58 8.43 -11.21
C TYR A 112 5.69 8.98 -10.29
N GLU A 113 6.88 8.37 -10.29
CA GLU A 113 7.99 8.73 -9.38
C GLU A 113 8.39 10.22 -9.48
N GLN A 114 8.33 10.79 -10.69
CA GLN A 114 8.72 12.17 -10.97
C GLN A 114 7.62 13.17 -10.62
N ASP A 115 6.42 12.70 -10.27
CA ASP A 115 5.33 13.54 -9.78
C ASP A 115 5.39 13.67 -8.26
N ALA A 116 6.11 14.69 -7.79
CA ALA A 116 6.21 15.00 -6.37
C ALA A 116 4.83 15.20 -5.69
N GLY A 117 3.82 15.69 -6.43
CA GLY A 117 2.46 15.85 -5.90
C GLY A 117 1.79 14.51 -5.61
N PHE A 118 2.01 13.53 -6.49
CA PHE A 118 1.54 12.15 -6.29
C PHE A 118 2.21 11.50 -5.07
N ILE A 119 3.54 11.53 -5.01
CA ILE A 119 4.31 10.95 -3.89
C ILE A 119 3.95 11.61 -2.55
N LEU A 120 3.85 12.94 -2.50
CA LEU A 120 3.45 13.65 -1.27
C LEU A 120 2.02 13.32 -0.84
N THR A 121 1.12 13.06 -1.79
CA THR A 121 -0.25 12.61 -1.47
C THR A 121 -0.22 11.23 -0.84
N MET A 122 0.53 10.30 -1.42
CA MET A 122 0.72 8.95 -0.87
C MET A 122 1.34 8.98 0.53
N MET A 123 2.38 9.79 0.76
CA MET A 123 3.00 9.95 2.08
C MET A 123 2.02 10.50 3.12
N ARG A 124 1.21 11.51 2.74
CA ARG A 124 0.19 12.07 3.65
C ARG A 124 -0.89 11.06 3.98
N ASP A 125 -1.37 10.30 3.00
CA ASP A 125 -2.39 9.28 3.24
C ASP A 125 -1.85 8.15 4.12
N ASN A 126 -0.59 7.76 3.90
CA ASN A 126 0.11 6.78 4.72
C ASN A 126 0.18 7.21 6.21
N LEU A 127 0.49 8.48 6.48
CA LEU A 127 0.50 9.04 7.83
C LEU A 127 -0.91 9.26 8.40
N ARG A 128 -1.86 9.73 7.58
CA ARG A 128 -3.21 10.06 8.05
C ARG A 128 -4.07 8.82 8.34
N ILE A 129 -3.90 7.76 7.54
CA ILE A 129 -4.75 6.56 7.56
C ILE A 129 -3.98 5.38 8.14
N GLY A 130 -2.76 5.12 7.67
CA GLY A 130 -1.97 3.97 8.09
C GLY A 130 -1.41 4.09 9.51
N ALA A 131 -0.84 5.23 9.86
CA ALA A 131 -0.14 5.39 11.14
C ALA A 131 -1.05 5.18 12.37
N PRO A 132 -2.31 5.66 12.42
CA PRO A 132 -3.21 5.35 13.52
C PRO A 132 -3.45 3.84 13.70
N LEU A 133 -3.64 3.09 12.62
CA LEU A 133 -3.87 1.64 12.67
C LEU A 133 -2.63 0.90 13.18
N VAL A 134 -1.44 1.26 12.69
CA VAL A 134 -0.17 0.69 13.16
C VAL A 134 0.10 1.06 14.62
N SER A 135 -0.22 2.30 15.02
CA SER A 135 -0.10 2.74 16.41
C SER A 135 -0.97 1.92 17.36
N ASP A 136 -2.21 1.60 16.97
CA ASP A 136 -3.09 0.75 17.78
C ASP A 136 -2.50 -0.66 17.97
N ILE A 137 -1.88 -1.23 16.93
CA ILE A 137 -1.17 -2.51 17.01
C ILE A 137 0.05 -2.40 17.94
N ILE A 138 0.81 -1.31 17.85
CA ILE A 138 1.96 -1.06 18.72
C ILE A 138 1.52 -0.94 20.18
N LYS A 139 0.46 -0.17 20.46
CA LYS A 139 -0.12 -0.03 21.81
C LYS A 139 -0.60 -1.36 22.37
N LYS A 140 -1.20 -2.20 21.52
CA LYS A 140 -1.54 -3.57 21.89
C LYS A 140 -0.28 -4.39 22.22
N GLY A 141 0.77 -4.30 21.41
CA GLY A 141 2.07 -4.92 21.68
C GLY A 141 2.72 -4.44 22.98
N MET A 142 2.48 -3.20 23.39
CA MET A 142 2.90 -2.69 24.70
C MET A 142 2.09 -3.33 25.84
N ALA A 143 0.78 -3.49 25.65
CA ALA A 143 -0.09 -4.10 26.65
C ALA A 143 0.18 -5.60 26.85
N ASP A 144 0.50 -6.32 25.78
CA ASP A 144 0.86 -7.75 25.82
C ASP A 144 2.36 -8.00 26.11
N GLY A 145 3.18 -6.95 26.18
CA GLY A 145 4.60 -7.00 26.50
C GLY A 145 5.52 -7.38 25.33
N SER A 146 4.97 -7.62 24.13
CA SER A 146 5.76 -7.93 22.93
C SER A 146 6.49 -6.73 22.32
N ILE A 147 6.10 -5.49 22.64
CA ILE A 147 6.74 -4.25 22.16
C ILE A 147 7.03 -3.33 23.36
N GLN A 148 8.23 -2.75 23.41
CA GLN A 148 8.71 -1.96 24.55
C GLN A 148 9.13 -0.55 24.14
N THR A 149 8.23 0.18 23.47
CA THR A 149 8.48 1.57 23.07
C THR A 149 7.83 2.57 24.02
N GLN A 150 8.39 3.78 24.11
CA GLN A 150 7.81 4.91 24.83
C GLN A 150 7.00 5.85 23.90
N TYR A 151 7.09 5.66 22.58
CA TYR A 151 6.59 6.59 21.57
C TYR A 151 5.76 5.87 20.50
N PRO A 152 4.63 5.23 20.85
CA PRO A 152 3.90 4.35 19.93
C PRO A 152 3.42 5.05 18.65
N ASP A 153 2.94 6.29 18.77
CA ASP A 153 2.42 7.04 17.62
C ASP A 153 3.56 7.45 16.66
N GLN A 154 4.65 8.01 17.20
CA GLN A 154 5.80 8.43 16.39
C GLN A 154 6.51 7.23 15.78
N ALA A 155 6.58 6.12 16.51
CA ALA A 155 7.19 4.91 16.01
C ALA A 155 6.37 4.30 14.87
N ALA A 156 5.02 4.40 14.91
CA ALA A 156 4.15 4.02 13.79
C ALA A 156 4.40 4.87 12.54
N GLU A 157 4.45 6.20 12.69
CA GLU A 157 4.71 7.13 11.59
C GLU A 157 6.06 6.85 10.92
N VAL A 158 7.13 6.78 11.72
CA VAL A 158 8.48 6.52 11.22
C VAL A 158 8.59 5.13 10.61
N PHE A 159 8.02 4.10 11.25
CA PHE A 159 8.01 2.74 10.71
C PHE A 159 7.38 2.69 9.32
N LEU A 160 6.22 3.32 9.13
CA LEU A 160 5.54 3.32 7.85
C LEU A 160 6.29 4.14 6.79
N LEU A 161 6.88 5.28 7.15
CA LEU A 161 7.70 6.06 6.23
C LEU A 161 8.91 5.25 5.76
N LEU A 162 9.56 4.55 6.69
CA LEU A 162 10.73 3.75 6.36
C LEU A 162 10.36 2.57 5.46
N VAL A 163 9.31 1.82 5.81
CA VAL A 163 8.90 0.63 5.06
C VAL A 163 8.34 0.97 3.68
N ASN A 164 7.53 2.04 3.54
CA ASN A 164 6.82 2.32 2.29
C ASN A 164 7.59 3.25 1.34
N PHE A 165 8.47 4.12 1.85
CA PHE A 165 9.16 5.12 1.04
C PHE A 165 10.68 4.99 1.11
N TRP A 166 11.27 4.85 2.30
CA TRP A 166 12.73 4.80 2.41
C TRP A 166 13.34 3.51 1.84
N MET A 167 12.60 2.42 1.95
CA MET A 167 12.94 1.12 1.37
C MET A 167 12.51 0.98 -0.10
N ASN A 168 11.84 1.97 -0.69
CA ASN A 168 11.47 1.97 -2.11
C ASN A 168 12.61 2.62 -2.92
N GLU A 169 13.22 1.85 -3.82
CA GLU A 169 14.40 2.27 -4.59
C GLU A 169 14.09 3.45 -5.52
N THR A 170 12.93 3.38 -6.17
CA THR A 170 12.44 4.35 -7.15
C THR A 170 12.18 5.70 -6.51
N VAL A 171 11.52 5.72 -5.35
CA VAL A 171 11.16 6.97 -4.65
C VAL A 171 12.38 7.78 -4.17
N LEU A 172 13.48 7.12 -3.80
CA LEU A 172 14.68 7.77 -3.24
C LEU A 172 15.91 7.69 -4.14
N GLU A 173 15.76 7.30 -5.41
CA GLU A 173 16.85 7.10 -6.38
C GLU A 173 18.03 6.33 -5.75
N SER A 174 17.74 5.30 -4.96
CA SER A 174 18.76 4.67 -4.14
C SER A 174 19.49 3.56 -4.87
N ASP A 175 20.82 3.55 -4.71
CA ASP A 175 21.69 2.47 -5.14
C ASP A 175 21.20 1.10 -4.63
N PRO A 176 20.76 0.18 -5.53
CA PRO A 176 20.25 -1.13 -5.15
C PRO A 176 21.26 -1.97 -4.37
N GLU A 177 22.56 -1.74 -4.59
CA GLU A 177 23.61 -2.44 -3.85
C GLU A 177 23.60 -2.12 -2.35
N LYS A 178 23.00 -0.97 -1.95
CA LYS A 178 22.89 -0.51 -0.55
C LYS A 178 21.61 -0.98 0.14
N MET A 179 20.73 -1.66 -0.58
CA MET A 179 19.44 -2.08 -0.06
C MET A 179 19.57 -3.08 1.11
N PRO A 180 20.51 -4.04 1.10
CA PRO A 180 20.79 -4.88 2.26
C PRO A 180 21.18 -4.05 3.50
N GLU A 181 22.08 -3.08 3.37
CA GLU A 181 22.55 -2.23 4.49
C GLU A 181 21.42 -1.38 5.06
N ARG A 182 20.57 -0.80 4.19
CA ARG A 182 19.38 -0.07 4.63
C ARG A 182 18.45 -0.96 5.45
N PHE A 183 18.25 -2.20 5.03
CA PHE A 183 17.39 -3.12 5.76
C PHE A 183 17.96 -3.52 7.13
N HIS A 184 19.26 -3.81 7.22
CA HIS A 184 19.92 -4.05 8.50
C HIS A 184 19.84 -2.81 9.41
N PHE A 185 19.97 -1.61 8.84
CA PHE A 185 19.79 -0.37 9.59
C PHE A 185 18.33 -0.17 10.04
N LEU A 186 17.35 -0.54 9.22
CA LEU A 186 15.94 -0.52 9.59
C LEU A 186 15.66 -1.43 10.79
N GLN A 187 16.17 -2.66 10.74
CA GLN A 187 16.08 -3.61 11.85
C GLN A 187 16.72 -3.03 13.11
N PHE A 188 17.97 -2.55 13.01
CA PHE A 188 18.67 -1.91 14.12
C PHE A 188 17.87 -0.75 14.72
N MET A 189 17.33 0.14 13.88
CA MET A 189 16.53 1.29 14.31
C MET A 189 15.26 0.85 15.02
N MET A 190 14.52 -0.11 14.46
CA MET A 190 13.27 -0.59 15.06
C MET A 190 13.54 -1.31 16.39
N THR A 191 14.56 -2.16 16.47
CA THR A 191 14.98 -2.78 17.74
C THR A 191 15.39 -1.72 18.78
N SER A 192 16.11 -0.68 18.36
CA SER A 192 16.56 0.40 19.26
C SER A 192 15.42 1.23 19.85
N VAL A 193 14.28 1.33 19.15
CA VAL A 193 13.06 2.00 19.67
C VAL A 193 12.08 1.03 20.35
N GLY A 194 12.52 -0.21 20.62
CA GLY A 194 11.74 -1.23 21.31
C GLY A 194 10.74 -1.99 20.43
N MET A 195 10.85 -1.86 19.11
CA MET A 195 10.03 -2.51 18.08
C MET A 195 10.82 -3.60 17.35
N ASP A 196 11.11 -4.69 18.05
CA ASP A 196 11.83 -5.84 17.47
C ASP A 196 10.92 -6.67 16.54
N ILE A 197 10.65 -6.14 15.35
CA ILE A 197 9.67 -6.66 14.39
C ILE A 197 10.34 -7.53 13.31
N PHE A 198 11.50 -7.16 12.81
CA PHE A 198 12.13 -7.83 11.67
C PHE A 198 12.85 -9.13 12.10
N ASN A 199 12.20 -10.27 11.85
CA ASN A 199 12.74 -11.61 12.10
C ASN A 199 13.41 -12.19 10.84
N ASP A 200 14.13 -13.31 10.98
CA ASP A 200 14.86 -13.97 9.88
C ASP A 200 13.96 -14.31 8.68
N GLU A 201 12.69 -14.66 8.92
CA GLU A 201 11.73 -14.94 7.85
C GLU A 201 11.46 -13.70 6.99
N LEU A 202 11.17 -12.56 7.63
CA LEU A 202 10.97 -11.29 6.93
C LEU A 202 12.25 -10.88 6.20
N MET A 203 13.44 -11.05 6.82
CA MET A 203 14.73 -10.78 6.17
C MET A 203 14.89 -11.57 4.85
N GLN A 204 14.50 -12.85 4.85
CA GLN A 204 14.56 -13.68 3.65
C GLN A 204 13.55 -13.25 2.59
N LEU A 205 12.33 -12.89 2.97
CA LEU A 205 11.29 -12.43 2.03
C LEU A 205 11.68 -11.11 1.35
N PHE A 206 12.17 -10.14 2.11
CA PHE A 206 12.67 -8.87 1.57
C PHE A 206 13.82 -9.10 0.58
N SER A 207 14.79 -9.95 0.93
CA SER A 207 15.93 -10.28 0.07
C SER A 207 15.53 -10.94 -1.25
N ARG A 208 14.39 -11.66 -1.29
CA ARG A 208 13.85 -12.24 -2.53
C ARG A 208 13.13 -11.21 -3.38
N LYS A 209 12.36 -10.29 -2.77
CA LYS A 209 11.64 -9.23 -3.47
C LYS A 209 12.60 -8.33 -4.26
N ASN A 210 13.77 -8.00 -3.69
CA ASN A 210 14.74 -7.07 -4.29
C ASN A 210 15.74 -7.74 -5.25
N LYS A 211 15.61 -9.04 -5.52
CA LYS A 211 16.45 -9.77 -6.51
C LYS A 211 15.72 -10.13 -7.80
N ALA A 212 14.42 -9.87 -7.87
CA ALA A 212 13.53 -10.22 -8.98
C ALA A 212 13.18 -8.97 -9.80
#